data_AF-A0A7X6UYG2-F1
#
_entry.id   AF-A0A7X6UYG2-F1
#
_cell.length_a   1.000
_cell.length_b   1.000
_cell.length_c   1.000
_cell.angle_alpha   90.00
_cell.angle_beta   90.00
_cell.angle_gamma   90.00
#
_symmetry.space_group_name_H-M   'P 1'
#
loop_
_entity.id
_entity.type
_entity.pdbx_description
1 polymer ?
#
loop_
_entity_poly.entity_id
_entity_poly.type
_entity_poly.pdbx_seq_one_letter_code
_entity_poly.pdbx_strand_id
1 'polypeptide(L)'
;DKSIDLGLYTQVQQVDKKFLNLWYNEDEQNLFKAGNAGFSLLYYDDNWESYADKILLKTQRDKNDWTNFLSFLENISEPAGNCSELFTYINEENLAWYFAITNVIGNFDSYLGSGRNYYLYQLGEKGINHIIPWDLNLAWGTYSNNWNVYNHSIFNYLEERPLFNKVLDCANIRKLYVQNIETLLNEDLNPTVIEAKIDSLANLVRPEIAKDENSLFSLEDFETNLQDKLQTSTGSIPGLKEFITQRSDFIRSELEAYDHEDFVSILNFSNRYFNRNFRQGKMGKIVHNHKIFNVLGQSIE
;
A
#
# COMPACT_ATOMS: atom_id res chain seq x y z
N ASP A 1 -37.12 16.60 -15.69
CA ASP A 1 -36.35 16.00 -14.59
C ASP A 1 -35.34 16.98 -14.04
N LYS A 2 -35.33 17.21 -12.72
CA LYS A 2 -34.28 17.97 -12.06
C LYS A 2 -33.19 16.98 -11.65
N SER A 3 -32.04 17.04 -12.29
CA SER A 3 -30.84 16.38 -11.80
C SER A 3 -30.37 17.08 -10.52
N ILE A 4 -29.95 16.29 -9.52
CA ILE A 4 -29.31 16.78 -8.29
C ILE A 4 -27.82 16.55 -8.46
N ASP A 5 -27.00 17.56 -8.18
CA ASP A 5 -25.55 17.42 -8.09
C ASP A 5 -25.18 16.80 -6.74
N LEU A 6 -24.46 15.70 -6.77
CA LEU A 6 -24.04 14.96 -5.58
C LEU A 6 -22.62 15.33 -5.13
N GLY A 7 -21.88 16.12 -5.92
CA GLY A 7 -20.52 16.54 -5.61
C GLY A 7 -19.43 15.69 -6.27
N LEU A 8 -18.20 15.86 -5.78
CA LEU A 8 -17.01 15.20 -6.32
C LEU A 8 -16.82 13.80 -5.71
N TYR A 9 -16.58 12.80 -6.56
CA TYR A 9 -16.32 11.42 -6.14
C TYR A 9 -15.06 10.85 -6.78
N THR A 10 -14.39 9.98 -6.04
CA THR A 10 -13.33 9.12 -6.57
C THR A 10 -13.92 7.77 -6.97
N GLN A 11 -13.82 7.41 -8.24
CA GLN A 11 -14.17 6.07 -8.70
C GLN A 11 -12.97 5.13 -8.49
N VAL A 12 -13.12 4.15 -7.61
CA VAL A 12 -12.07 3.17 -7.29
C VAL A 12 -12.43 1.82 -7.91
N GLN A 13 -11.47 1.18 -8.57
CA GLN A 13 -11.66 -0.17 -9.11
C GLN A 13 -11.87 -1.16 -7.96
N GLN A 14 -12.98 -1.90 -7.98
CA GLN A 14 -13.23 -2.94 -7.00
C GLN A 14 -12.25 -4.12 -7.19
N VAL A 15 -11.61 -4.56 -6.11
CA VAL A 15 -10.76 -5.77 -6.12
C VAL A 15 -11.66 -7.01 -6.01
N ASP A 16 -12.04 -7.55 -7.16
CA ASP A 16 -12.88 -8.74 -7.32
C ASP A 16 -12.39 -9.61 -8.49
N LYS A 17 -13.17 -10.62 -8.90
CA LYS A 17 -12.81 -11.49 -10.03
C LYS A 17 -12.45 -10.74 -11.32
N LYS A 18 -13.12 -9.61 -11.63
CA LYS A 18 -12.82 -8.82 -12.83
C LYS A 18 -11.45 -8.14 -12.72
N PHE A 19 -11.14 -7.60 -11.53
CA PHE A 19 -9.80 -7.08 -11.25
C PHE A 19 -8.75 -8.18 -11.42
N LEU A 20 -8.99 -9.35 -10.85
CA LEU A 20 -8.03 -10.44 -10.87
C LEU A 20 -7.78 -10.95 -12.31
N ASN A 21 -8.84 -11.16 -13.08
CA ASN A 21 -8.70 -11.52 -14.49
C ASN A 21 -7.96 -10.44 -15.30
N LEU A 22 -8.24 -9.15 -15.06
CA LEU A 22 -7.59 -8.06 -15.79
C LEU A 22 -6.08 -7.97 -15.51
N TRP A 23 -5.68 -8.12 -14.25
CA TRP A 23 -4.32 -7.84 -13.82
C TRP A 23 -3.43 -9.08 -13.72
N TYR A 24 -4.02 -10.25 -13.47
CA TYR A 24 -3.30 -11.51 -13.28
C TYR A 24 -3.67 -12.58 -14.31
N ASN A 25 -4.69 -12.34 -15.15
CA ASN A 25 -5.22 -13.34 -16.09
C ASN A 25 -5.61 -14.66 -15.38
N GLU A 26 -6.12 -14.52 -14.15
CA GLU A 26 -6.55 -15.60 -13.27
C GLU A 26 -7.59 -15.03 -12.28
N ASP A 27 -8.77 -15.63 -12.19
CA ASP A 27 -9.87 -15.18 -11.31
C ASP A 27 -10.56 -16.32 -10.54
N GLU A 28 -10.01 -17.53 -10.65
CA GLU A 28 -10.53 -18.74 -10.02
C GLU A 28 -9.77 -19.15 -8.75
N GLN A 29 -8.86 -18.30 -8.29
CA GLN A 29 -8.13 -18.45 -7.03
C GLN A 29 -8.73 -17.62 -5.88
N ASN A 30 -8.29 -17.93 -4.66
CA ASN A 30 -8.75 -17.27 -3.45
C ASN A 30 -8.22 -15.84 -3.33
N LEU A 31 -9.12 -14.91 -3.05
CA LEU A 31 -8.85 -13.54 -2.66
C LEU A 31 -9.39 -13.33 -1.25
N PHE A 32 -8.52 -12.91 -0.35
CA PHE A 32 -8.86 -12.59 1.03
C PHE A 32 -8.77 -11.09 1.26
N LYS A 33 -9.63 -10.53 2.12
CA LYS A 33 -9.56 -9.12 2.53
C LYS A 33 -9.43 -9.04 4.04
N ALA A 34 -8.49 -8.24 4.54
CA ALA A 34 -8.44 -7.91 5.97
C ALA A 34 -9.79 -7.37 6.45
N GLY A 35 -10.24 -7.86 7.62
CA GLY A 35 -11.45 -7.43 8.29
C GLY A 35 -11.29 -6.01 8.87
N ASN A 36 -12.42 -5.41 9.25
CA ASN A 36 -12.44 -4.03 9.76
C ASN A 36 -11.73 -3.87 11.11
N ALA A 37 -11.57 -4.95 11.88
CA ALA A 37 -10.80 -4.97 13.12
C ALA A 37 -9.28 -5.06 12.90
N GLY A 38 -8.86 -5.30 11.66
CA GLY A 38 -7.47 -5.55 11.30
C GLY A 38 -7.04 -7.00 11.52
N PHE A 39 -6.00 -7.40 10.81
CA PHE A 39 -5.36 -8.69 10.99
C PHE A 39 -3.85 -8.59 10.77
N SER A 40 -3.12 -8.99 11.81
CA SER A 40 -1.66 -9.03 11.90
C SER A 40 -1.01 -10.15 11.07
N LEU A 41 -1.79 -11.08 10.52
CA LEU A 41 -1.32 -12.33 9.91
C LEU A 41 -0.58 -13.24 10.90
N LEU A 42 -1.06 -13.31 12.13
CA LEU A 42 -0.57 -14.28 13.11
C LEU A 42 -1.19 -15.65 12.84
N TYR A 43 -0.38 -16.71 12.93
CA TYR A 43 -0.87 -18.07 12.97
C TYR A 43 -1.41 -18.41 14.37
N TYR A 44 -2.55 -19.10 14.43
CA TYR A 44 -3.21 -19.52 15.67
C TYR A 44 -3.36 -21.03 15.70
N ASP A 45 -3.97 -21.60 14.65
CA ASP A 45 -4.25 -23.02 14.50
C ASP A 45 -4.63 -23.36 13.04
N ASP A 46 -4.88 -24.64 12.78
CA ASP A 46 -5.33 -25.13 11.47
C ASP A 46 -6.85 -24.95 11.24
N ASN A 47 -7.58 -24.31 12.15
CA ASN A 47 -9.02 -24.12 12.01
C ASN A 47 -9.32 -22.76 11.36
N TRP A 48 -9.77 -22.78 10.10
CA TRP A 48 -10.10 -21.55 9.36
C TRP A 48 -11.13 -20.66 10.09
N GLU A 49 -12.03 -21.23 10.90
CA GLU A 49 -13.03 -20.46 11.65
C GLU A 49 -12.39 -19.49 12.67
N SER A 50 -11.20 -19.81 13.19
CA SER A 50 -10.42 -18.95 14.10
C SER A 50 -9.99 -17.61 13.46
N TYR A 51 -10.11 -17.51 12.13
CA TYR A 51 -9.69 -16.36 11.34
C TYR A 51 -10.86 -15.58 10.72
N ALA A 52 -12.09 -16.09 10.80
CA ALA A 52 -13.23 -15.59 10.04
C ALA A 52 -13.66 -14.15 10.43
N ASP A 53 -13.34 -13.69 11.65
CA ASP A 53 -13.56 -12.31 12.10
C ASP A 53 -12.44 -11.34 11.68
N LYS A 54 -11.28 -11.88 11.27
CA LYS A 54 -10.06 -11.11 10.98
C LYS A 54 -9.79 -10.97 9.50
N ILE A 55 -10.18 -11.96 8.70
CA ILE A 55 -9.97 -11.94 7.26
C ILE A 55 -11.14 -12.61 6.53
N LEU A 56 -11.57 -12.00 5.42
CA LEU A 56 -12.77 -12.39 4.69
C LEU A 56 -12.41 -13.00 3.34
N LEU A 57 -12.86 -14.23 3.08
CA LEU A 57 -12.77 -14.85 1.76
C LEU A 57 -13.74 -14.16 0.77
N LYS A 58 -13.19 -13.49 -0.24
CA LYS A 58 -13.94 -12.64 -1.19
C LYS A 58 -14.38 -13.39 -2.44
N THR A 59 -13.57 -14.32 -2.93
CA THR A 59 -13.84 -15.20 -4.08
C THR A 59 -13.92 -16.66 -3.64
N GLN A 60 -14.37 -17.57 -4.51
CA GLN A 60 -14.36 -19.02 -4.27
C GLN A 60 -15.02 -19.48 -2.95
N ARG A 61 -16.00 -18.72 -2.44
CA ARG A 61 -16.64 -18.94 -1.14
C ARG A 61 -17.31 -20.30 -1.00
N ASP A 62 -17.82 -20.85 -2.11
CA ASP A 62 -18.45 -22.16 -2.10
C ASP A 62 -17.44 -23.30 -1.93
N LYS A 63 -16.19 -23.11 -2.37
CA LYS A 63 -15.09 -24.07 -2.13
C LYS A 63 -14.61 -23.99 -0.68
N ASN A 64 -14.56 -22.77 -0.13
CA ASN A 64 -14.10 -22.47 1.24
C ASN A 64 -12.80 -23.20 1.59
N ASP A 65 -11.85 -23.22 0.66
CA ASP A 65 -10.55 -23.86 0.85
C ASP A 65 -9.55 -22.84 1.40
N TRP A 66 -9.09 -23.08 2.62
CA TRP A 66 -8.14 -22.23 3.34
C TRP A 66 -6.75 -22.87 3.48
N THR A 67 -6.52 -24.07 2.93
CA THR A 67 -5.30 -24.85 3.17
C THR A 67 -4.05 -24.03 2.83
N ASN A 68 -4.00 -23.45 1.64
CA ASN A 68 -2.87 -22.63 1.19
C ASN A 68 -2.67 -21.35 1.99
N PHE A 69 -3.74 -20.79 2.55
CA PHE A 69 -3.67 -19.60 3.40
C PHE A 69 -3.11 -19.94 4.78
N LEU A 70 -3.56 -21.04 5.38
CA LEU A 70 -3.07 -21.50 6.68
C LEU A 70 -1.60 -21.89 6.62
N SER A 71 -1.18 -22.63 5.58
CA SER A 71 0.24 -22.94 5.36
C SER A 71 1.11 -21.69 5.17
N PHE A 72 0.57 -20.64 4.52
CA PHE A 72 1.27 -19.35 4.44
C PHE A 72 1.44 -18.70 5.82
N LEU A 73 0.38 -18.66 6.65
CA LEU A 73 0.45 -18.08 7.99
C LEU A 73 1.44 -18.82 8.90
N GLU A 74 1.40 -20.15 8.88
CA GLU A 74 2.35 -20.99 9.62
C GLU A 74 3.79 -20.68 9.19
N ASN A 75 4.05 -20.64 7.88
CA ASN A 75 5.39 -20.39 7.36
C ASN A 75 5.96 -19.01 7.74
N ILE A 76 5.16 -17.95 7.68
CA ILE A 76 5.63 -16.61 8.07
C ILE A 76 5.79 -16.46 9.59
N SER A 77 5.17 -17.35 10.38
CA SER A 77 5.28 -17.36 11.84
C SER A 77 6.54 -18.06 12.35
N GLU A 78 7.20 -18.86 11.52
CA GLU A 78 8.49 -19.48 11.84
C GLU A 78 9.55 -18.42 12.20
N PRO A 79 10.51 -18.73 13.10
CA PRO A 79 11.54 -17.76 13.53
C PRO A 79 12.33 -17.11 12.38
N ALA A 80 12.90 -15.94 12.68
CA ALA A 80 13.83 -15.22 11.83
C ALA A 80 14.99 -16.16 11.43
N GLY A 81 15.15 -16.43 10.13
CA GLY A 81 16.22 -17.30 9.60
C GLY A 81 15.79 -18.31 8.53
N ASN A 82 14.53 -18.77 8.54
CA ASN A 82 13.99 -19.58 7.44
C ASN A 82 13.46 -18.67 6.33
N CYS A 83 14.39 -18.12 5.55
CA CYS A 83 14.08 -17.20 4.44
C CYS A 83 13.88 -17.90 3.10
N SER A 84 14.41 -19.12 2.94
CA SER A 84 14.32 -19.88 1.68
C SER A 84 12.91 -20.35 1.36
N GLU A 85 12.10 -20.63 2.38
CA GLU A 85 10.74 -21.14 2.19
C GLU A 85 9.71 -20.02 2.00
N LEU A 86 9.98 -18.81 2.47
CA LEU A 86 9.11 -17.64 2.31
C LEU A 86 8.72 -17.43 0.84
N PHE A 87 9.69 -17.60 -0.06
CA PHE A 87 9.53 -17.40 -1.51
C PHE A 87 8.73 -18.50 -2.20
N THR A 88 8.45 -19.59 -1.49
CA THR A 88 7.45 -20.55 -1.94
C THR A 88 6.08 -19.90 -1.85
N TYR A 89 5.81 -19.16 -0.77
CA TYR A 89 4.47 -18.69 -0.48
C TYR A 89 4.16 -17.30 -1.02
N ILE A 90 5.14 -16.40 -1.12
CA ILE A 90 4.92 -15.00 -1.53
C ILE A 90 5.88 -14.52 -2.62
N ASN A 91 5.38 -13.63 -3.49
CA ASN A 91 6.21 -12.92 -4.48
C ASN A 91 7.03 -11.82 -3.78
N GLU A 92 8.35 -11.98 -3.79
CA GLU A 92 9.29 -11.08 -3.11
C GLU A 92 9.18 -9.62 -3.58
N GLU A 93 9.09 -9.43 -4.90
CA GLU A 93 9.07 -8.10 -5.50
C GLU A 93 7.78 -7.38 -5.17
N ASN A 94 6.63 -8.06 -5.28
CA ASN A 94 5.34 -7.50 -4.89
C ASN A 94 5.35 -7.09 -3.42
N LEU A 95 5.86 -7.95 -2.54
CA LEU A 95 5.89 -7.67 -1.12
C LEU A 95 6.84 -6.51 -0.78
N ALA A 96 8.03 -6.49 -1.37
CA ALA A 96 9.00 -5.41 -1.22
C ALA A 96 8.42 -4.07 -1.71
N TRP A 97 7.77 -4.04 -2.87
CA TRP A 97 7.11 -2.83 -3.38
C TRP A 97 5.96 -2.37 -2.48
N TYR A 98 5.11 -3.29 -2.03
CA TYR A 98 4.01 -2.95 -1.14
C TYR A 98 4.50 -2.25 0.13
N PHE A 99 5.50 -2.81 0.80
CA PHE A 99 6.03 -2.21 2.02
C PHE A 99 6.81 -0.93 1.77
N ALA A 100 7.60 -0.86 0.68
CA ALA A 100 8.31 0.36 0.30
C ALA A 100 7.35 1.52 0.11
N ILE A 101 6.31 1.33 -0.72
CA ILE A 101 5.30 2.35 -0.98
C ILE A 101 4.58 2.73 0.32
N THR A 102 4.12 1.73 1.09
CA THR A 102 3.36 1.95 2.34
C THR A 102 4.16 2.79 3.35
N ASN A 103 5.45 2.51 3.52
CA ASN A 103 6.32 3.26 4.44
C ASN A 103 6.67 4.66 3.93
N VAL A 104 6.94 4.83 2.63
CA VAL A 104 7.31 6.14 2.07
C VAL A 104 6.13 7.10 2.11
N ILE A 105 4.92 6.65 1.74
CA ILE A 105 3.73 7.51 1.76
C ILE A 105 3.08 7.60 3.14
N GLY A 106 3.62 6.94 4.17
CA GLY A 106 3.05 6.93 5.52
C GLY A 106 1.63 6.40 5.57
N ASN A 107 1.33 5.33 4.84
CA ASN A 107 0.02 4.68 4.85
C ASN A 107 -0.06 3.69 6.02
N PHE A 108 -0.28 4.19 7.24
CA PHE A 108 -0.32 3.32 8.43
C PHE A 108 -1.72 2.82 8.78
N ASP A 109 -2.77 3.25 8.08
CA ASP A 109 -4.05 2.55 8.11
C ASP A 109 -4.05 1.33 7.18
N SER A 110 -3.01 0.52 7.31
CA SER A 110 -2.68 -0.61 6.45
C SER A 110 -2.15 -1.77 7.30
N TYR A 111 -1.62 -2.82 6.65
CA TYR A 111 -0.91 -3.90 7.36
C TYR A 111 0.15 -3.39 8.35
N LEU A 112 0.95 -2.37 7.99
CA LEU A 112 2.04 -1.90 8.85
C LEU A 112 1.53 -1.34 10.17
N GLY A 113 0.44 -0.56 10.16
CA GLY A 113 -0.12 0.01 11.38
C GLY A 113 -1.34 -0.77 11.87
N SER A 114 -2.54 -0.34 11.48
CA SER A 114 -3.80 -0.89 12.02
C SER A 114 -4.10 -2.36 11.65
N GLY A 115 -3.33 -2.96 10.74
CA GLY A 115 -3.59 -4.31 10.23
C GLY A 115 -4.75 -4.37 9.24
N ARG A 116 -5.24 -3.23 8.74
CA ARG A 116 -6.43 -3.15 7.87
C ARG A 116 -6.06 -2.91 6.41
N ASN A 117 -7.08 -2.83 5.55
CA ASN A 117 -6.98 -2.24 4.20
C ASN A 117 -5.94 -2.89 3.27
N TYR A 118 -5.86 -4.21 3.30
CA TYR A 118 -5.15 -4.99 2.29
C TYR A 118 -5.98 -6.19 1.85
N TYR A 119 -5.68 -6.67 0.64
CA TYR A 119 -6.08 -7.99 0.18
C TYR A 119 -4.86 -8.89 0.07
N LEU A 120 -5.10 -10.18 0.22
CA LEU A 120 -4.15 -11.25 -0.07
C LEU A 120 -4.71 -12.11 -1.18
N TYR A 121 -3.95 -12.26 -2.25
CA TYR A 121 -4.36 -13.01 -3.42
C TYR A 121 -3.49 -14.25 -3.59
N GLN A 122 -4.15 -15.41 -3.59
CA GLN A 122 -3.54 -16.68 -3.95
C GLN A 122 -3.39 -16.73 -5.47
N LEU A 123 -2.18 -16.98 -5.97
CA LEU A 123 -1.94 -17.11 -7.40
C LEU A 123 -1.11 -18.36 -7.66
N GLY A 124 -1.67 -19.31 -8.42
CA GLY A 124 -1.06 -20.62 -8.62
C GLY A 124 -1.10 -21.51 -7.38
N GLU A 125 -0.30 -22.58 -7.39
CA GLU A 125 -0.37 -23.66 -6.39
C GLU A 125 0.41 -23.36 -5.10
N LYS A 126 1.16 -22.26 -5.05
CA LYS A 126 2.20 -22.08 -4.03
C LYS A 126 1.79 -21.26 -2.80
N GLY A 127 0.55 -20.80 -2.68
CA GLY A 127 0.08 -20.01 -1.53
C GLY A 127 -0.26 -18.56 -1.84
N ILE A 128 -0.15 -17.68 -0.84
CA ILE A 128 -0.50 -16.25 -0.91
C ILE A 128 0.60 -15.44 -1.61
N ASN A 129 0.47 -15.30 -2.93
CA ASN A 129 1.52 -14.75 -3.76
C ASN A 129 1.56 -13.22 -3.76
N HIS A 130 0.42 -12.54 -3.62
CA HIS A 130 0.36 -11.08 -3.74
C HIS A 130 -0.39 -10.44 -2.58
N ILE A 131 0.15 -9.32 -2.12
CA ILE A 131 -0.58 -8.34 -1.31
C ILE A 131 -1.00 -7.17 -2.19
N ILE A 132 -2.24 -6.72 -2.01
CA ILE A 132 -2.84 -5.63 -2.80
C ILE A 132 -3.33 -4.57 -1.81
N PRO A 133 -2.90 -3.31 -1.92
CA PRO A 133 -3.35 -2.25 -1.03
C PRO A 133 -4.81 -1.88 -1.31
N TRP A 134 -5.51 -1.40 -0.29
CA TRP A 134 -6.87 -0.90 -0.38
C TRP A 134 -7.01 0.37 0.45
N ASP A 135 -8.01 1.20 0.14
CA ASP A 135 -8.42 2.35 0.97
C ASP A 135 -7.27 3.24 1.48
N LEU A 136 -6.50 3.83 0.56
CA LEU A 136 -5.37 4.71 0.89
C LEU A 136 -5.81 6.15 1.25
N ASN A 137 -7.07 6.36 1.61
CA ASN A 137 -7.61 7.68 1.93
C ASN A 137 -6.95 8.30 3.18
N LEU A 138 -6.39 7.47 4.07
CA LEU A 138 -5.66 7.90 5.27
C LEU A 138 -4.12 7.76 5.15
N ALA A 139 -3.61 7.69 3.91
CA ALA A 139 -2.19 7.81 3.63
C ALA A 139 -1.70 9.27 3.85
N TRP A 140 -0.45 9.55 3.47
CA TRP A 140 0.22 10.84 3.66
C TRP A 140 0.32 11.25 5.13
N GLY A 141 0.45 10.24 6.00
CA GLY A 141 0.54 10.44 7.44
C GLY A 141 -0.78 10.83 8.13
N THR A 142 -1.92 10.77 7.45
CA THR A 142 -3.22 11.15 8.01
C THR A 142 -3.63 10.22 9.16
N TYR A 143 -3.46 8.91 9.00
CA TYR A 143 -3.59 7.97 10.12
C TYR A 143 -2.22 7.73 10.77
N SER A 144 -2.05 8.19 12.00
CA SER A 144 -0.76 8.16 12.68
C SER A 144 -0.38 6.81 13.28
N ASN A 145 -1.37 5.96 13.58
CA ASN A 145 -1.17 4.75 14.38
C ASN A 145 -0.45 4.99 15.72
N ASN A 146 -0.63 6.18 16.32
CA ASN A 146 0.13 6.67 17.49
C ASN A 146 1.65 6.78 17.29
N TRP A 147 2.10 6.82 16.03
CA TRP A 147 3.49 7.07 15.67
C TRP A 147 3.68 8.52 15.23
N ASN A 148 4.94 8.94 15.24
CA ASN A 148 5.32 10.16 14.54
C ASN A 148 5.49 9.83 13.05
N VAL A 149 4.50 10.21 12.24
CA VAL A 149 4.43 9.86 10.82
C VAL A 149 5.55 10.45 9.97
N TYR A 150 6.20 11.53 10.43
CA TYR A 150 7.29 12.18 9.71
C TYR A 150 8.58 11.36 9.84
N ASN A 151 8.85 10.81 11.03
CA ASN A 151 10.10 10.12 11.35
C ASN A 151 9.94 8.68 11.84
N HIS A 152 8.85 8.00 11.45
CA HIS A 152 8.70 6.57 11.71
C HIS A 152 9.71 5.77 10.88
N SER A 153 10.59 5.01 11.53
CA SER A 153 11.68 4.33 10.84
C SER A 153 11.17 3.36 9.77
N ILE A 154 11.80 3.38 8.57
CA ILE A 154 11.53 2.38 7.52
C ILE A 154 12.06 0.99 7.87
N PHE A 155 12.84 0.86 8.95
CA PHE A 155 13.36 -0.40 9.50
C PHE A 155 12.73 -0.74 10.86
N ASN A 156 11.65 -0.07 11.24
CA ASN A 156 11.03 -0.31 12.54
C ASN A 156 10.49 -1.75 12.62
N TYR A 157 11.09 -2.57 13.48
CA TYR A 157 10.59 -3.91 13.75
C TYR A 157 9.28 -3.81 14.52
N LEU A 158 8.24 -4.49 14.04
CA LEU A 158 6.89 -4.34 14.54
C LEU A 158 6.46 -5.56 15.34
N GLU A 159 5.95 -5.32 16.55
CA GLU A 159 5.35 -6.38 17.36
C GLU A 159 4.18 -7.00 16.59
N GLU A 160 4.09 -8.33 16.59
CA GLU A 160 3.03 -9.06 15.90
C GLU A 160 2.89 -8.69 14.41
N ARG A 161 3.98 -8.46 13.68
CA ARG A 161 3.95 -8.28 12.22
C ARG A 161 4.90 -9.26 11.52
N PRO A 162 4.60 -10.58 11.60
CA PRO A 162 5.49 -11.61 11.07
C PRO A 162 5.89 -11.36 9.62
N LEU A 163 4.95 -10.93 8.76
CA LEU A 163 5.23 -10.75 7.34
C LEU A 163 6.23 -9.60 7.07
N PHE A 164 6.08 -8.45 7.73
CA PHE A 164 7.01 -7.33 7.56
C PHE A 164 8.36 -7.62 8.22
N ASN A 165 8.34 -8.26 9.38
CA ASN A 165 9.57 -8.65 10.07
C ASN A 165 10.40 -9.62 9.22
N LYS A 166 9.77 -10.56 8.49
CA LYS A 166 10.46 -11.39 7.50
C LYS A 166 11.11 -10.57 6.38
N VAL A 167 10.50 -9.47 5.95
CA VAL A 167 11.12 -8.55 4.98
C VAL A 167 12.40 -7.93 5.53
N LEU A 168 12.40 -7.57 6.81
CA LEU A 168 13.58 -7.00 7.48
C LEU A 168 14.64 -8.07 7.79
N ASP A 169 14.26 -9.28 8.16
CA ASP A 169 15.20 -10.33 8.56
C ASP A 169 15.88 -11.01 7.36
N CYS A 170 15.19 -11.12 6.23
CA CYS A 170 15.66 -11.87 5.07
C CYS A 170 16.43 -10.97 4.09
N ALA A 171 17.75 -11.18 4.01
CA ALA A 171 18.67 -10.30 3.28
C ALA A 171 18.28 -9.99 1.83
N ASN A 172 17.79 -10.98 1.06
CA ASN A 172 17.43 -10.78 -0.34
C ASN A 172 16.25 -9.82 -0.50
N ILE A 173 15.17 -10.04 0.25
CA ILE A 173 13.98 -9.20 0.17
C ILE A 173 14.18 -7.86 0.89
N ARG A 174 14.99 -7.80 1.97
CA ARG A 174 15.41 -6.53 2.58
C ARG A 174 16.11 -5.65 1.55
N LYS A 175 17.02 -6.23 0.77
CA LYS A 175 17.71 -5.52 -0.30
C LYS A 175 16.73 -4.99 -1.34
N LEU A 176 15.76 -5.80 -1.80
CA LEU A 176 14.72 -5.34 -2.74
C LEU A 176 13.87 -4.20 -2.12
N TYR A 177 13.50 -4.33 -0.86
CA TYR A 177 12.74 -3.32 -0.13
C TYR A 177 13.48 -1.97 -0.08
N VAL A 178 14.76 -1.98 0.31
CA VAL A 178 15.61 -0.78 0.31
C VAL A 178 15.75 -0.19 -1.09
N GLN A 179 16.05 -1.01 -2.10
CA GLN A 179 16.17 -0.56 -3.49
C GLN A 179 14.88 0.07 -4.04
N ASN A 180 13.72 -0.48 -3.67
CA ASN A 180 12.43 0.07 -4.06
C ASN A 180 12.17 1.42 -3.38
N ILE A 181 12.56 1.60 -2.12
CA ILE A 181 12.47 2.91 -1.44
C ILE A 181 13.36 3.94 -2.13
N GLU A 182 14.62 3.60 -2.41
CA GLU A 182 15.54 4.48 -3.15
C GLU A 182 14.96 4.89 -4.50
N THR A 183 14.40 3.92 -5.24
CA THR A 183 13.74 4.15 -6.53
C THR A 183 12.57 5.14 -6.37
N LEU A 184 11.68 4.92 -5.40
CA LEU A 184 10.55 5.83 -5.13
C LEU A 184 11.02 7.25 -4.86
N LEU A 185 12.00 7.42 -3.97
CA LEU A 185 12.49 8.73 -3.57
C LEU A 185 13.20 9.47 -4.72
N ASN A 186 13.84 8.75 -5.63
CA ASN A 186 14.56 9.34 -6.76
C ASN A 186 13.67 9.55 -7.99
N GLU A 187 12.52 8.90 -8.07
CA GLU A 187 11.58 8.97 -9.18
C GLU A 187 10.22 9.56 -8.75
N ASP A 188 9.16 8.74 -8.67
CA ASP A 188 7.77 9.20 -8.55
C ASP A 188 7.46 9.95 -7.25
N LEU A 189 8.16 9.63 -6.15
CA LEU A 189 8.00 10.27 -4.85
C LEU A 189 9.14 11.24 -4.52
N ASN A 190 9.95 11.62 -5.52
CA ASN A 190 10.81 12.78 -5.40
C ASN A 190 9.97 14.04 -5.14
N PRO A 191 10.27 14.86 -4.12
CA PRO A 191 9.46 16.04 -3.77
C PRO A 191 9.12 16.94 -4.97
N THR A 192 10.08 17.26 -5.83
CA THR A 192 9.80 18.10 -7.01
C THR A 192 8.83 17.43 -7.99
N VAL A 193 8.94 16.13 -8.21
CA VAL A 193 8.09 15.37 -9.14
C VAL A 193 6.67 15.23 -8.58
N ILE A 194 6.56 14.81 -7.31
CA ILE A 194 5.27 14.53 -6.69
C ILE A 194 4.49 15.80 -6.37
N GLU A 195 5.16 16.89 -5.99
CA GLU A 195 4.50 18.19 -5.79
C GLU A 195 3.89 18.73 -7.09
N ALA A 196 4.59 18.59 -8.22
CA ALA A 196 4.04 18.95 -9.52
C ALA A 196 2.81 18.10 -9.88
N LYS A 197 2.81 16.81 -9.50
CA LYS A 197 1.66 15.92 -9.67
C LYS A 197 0.50 16.34 -8.77
N ILE A 198 0.76 16.68 -7.51
CA ILE A 198 -0.22 17.21 -6.55
C ILE A 198 -0.86 18.47 -7.14
N ASP A 199 -0.08 19.44 -7.61
CA ASP A 199 -0.59 20.68 -8.20
C ASP A 199 -1.44 20.41 -9.44
N SER A 200 -1.00 19.49 -10.31
CA SER A 200 -1.77 19.11 -11.50
C SER A 200 -3.12 18.49 -11.14
N LEU A 201 -3.17 17.61 -10.14
CA LEU A 201 -4.42 17.01 -9.67
C LEU A 201 -5.31 18.02 -8.95
N ALA A 202 -4.72 18.89 -8.12
CA ALA A 202 -5.44 19.93 -7.42
C ALA A 202 -6.10 20.91 -8.40
N ASN A 203 -5.36 21.37 -9.40
CA ASN A 203 -5.90 22.22 -10.48
C ASN A 203 -7.08 21.58 -11.21
N LEU A 204 -7.04 20.26 -11.37
CA LEU A 204 -8.03 19.49 -12.09
C LEU A 204 -9.35 19.36 -11.31
N VAL A 205 -9.29 19.21 -9.98
CA VAL A 205 -10.48 18.99 -9.14
C VAL A 205 -11.01 20.27 -8.48
N ARG A 206 -10.17 21.30 -8.31
CA ARG A 206 -10.52 22.55 -7.62
C ARG A 206 -11.84 23.20 -8.08
N PRO A 207 -12.14 23.29 -9.40
CA PRO A 207 -13.40 23.87 -9.84
C PRO A 207 -14.64 23.08 -9.40
N GLU A 208 -14.52 21.76 -9.22
CA GLU A 208 -15.61 20.92 -8.76
C GLU A 208 -15.75 20.97 -7.24
N ILE A 209 -14.64 21.02 -6.49
CA ILE A 209 -14.65 21.27 -5.04
C ILE A 209 -15.34 22.60 -4.72
N ALA A 210 -15.07 23.65 -5.50
CA ALA A 210 -15.68 24.96 -5.30
C ALA A 210 -17.21 24.98 -5.52
N LYS A 211 -17.77 24.00 -6.22
CA LYS A 211 -19.22 23.85 -6.48
C LYS A 211 -19.88 22.85 -5.55
N ASP A 212 -19.10 22.02 -4.86
CA ASP A 212 -19.62 20.92 -4.06
C ASP A 212 -20.17 21.43 -2.73
N GLU A 213 -21.49 21.59 -2.66
CA GLU A 213 -22.22 22.00 -1.45
C GLU A 213 -22.25 20.90 -0.36
N ASN A 214 -21.81 19.67 -0.67
CA ASN A 214 -21.80 18.52 0.23
C ASN A 214 -20.40 18.14 0.73
N SER A 215 -19.36 18.92 0.38
CA SER A 215 -17.98 18.65 0.81
C SER A 215 -17.83 18.70 2.34
N LEU A 216 -17.06 17.76 2.89
CA LEU A 216 -16.74 17.71 4.31
C LEU A 216 -15.79 18.83 4.76
N PHE A 217 -15.01 19.37 3.82
CA PHE A 217 -14.01 20.42 4.03
C PHE A 217 -14.28 21.59 3.09
N SER A 218 -13.95 22.80 3.53
CA SER A 218 -14.07 23.99 2.69
C SER A 218 -13.00 24.02 1.60
N LEU A 219 -13.20 24.88 0.59
CA LEU A 219 -12.15 25.14 -0.40
C LEU A 219 -10.88 25.74 0.24
N GLU A 220 -11.02 26.54 1.31
CA GLU A 220 -9.89 27.11 2.04
C GLU A 220 -9.09 26.02 2.78
N ASP A 221 -9.78 25.06 3.39
CA ASP A 221 -9.15 23.90 4.01
C ASP A 221 -8.38 23.08 2.97
N PHE A 222 -8.96 22.88 1.78
CA PHE A 222 -8.31 22.20 0.66
C PHE A 222 -7.03 22.92 0.21
N GLU A 223 -7.08 24.23 -0.04
CA GLU A 223 -5.87 24.98 -0.45
C GLU A 223 -4.80 24.99 0.63
N THR A 224 -5.21 25.12 1.89
CA THR A 224 -4.29 25.05 3.04
C THR A 224 -3.61 23.69 3.09
N ASN A 225 -4.37 22.60 2.99
CA ASN A 225 -3.84 21.26 3.19
C ASN A 225 -3.00 20.72 2.02
N LEU A 226 -3.00 21.40 0.87
CA LEU A 226 -1.99 21.15 -0.16
C LEU A 226 -0.58 21.46 0.36
N GLN A 227 -0.41 22.56 1.10
CA GLN A 227 0.90 23.05 1.54
C GLN A 227 1.19 22.66 2.99
N ASP A 228 0.27 22.99 3.90
CA ASP A 228 0.50 23.05 5.34
C ASP A 228 -0.45 22.13 6.11
N LYS A 229 -0.13 21.87 7.38
CA LYS A 229 -1.04 21.14 8.28
C LYS A 229 -2.37 21.86 8.41
N LEU A 230 -3.45 21.11 8.18
CA LEU A 230 -4.80 21.56 8.47
C LEU A 230 -5.15 21.24 9.93
N GLN A 231 -5.57 22.25 10.69
CA GLN A 231 -6.09 22.05 12.05
C GLN A 231 -7.57 21.68 11.99
N THR A 232 -7.96 20.65 12.73
CA THR A 232 -9.32 20.13 12.83
C THR A 232 -9.74 20.05 14.28
N SER A 233 -11.04 19.83 14.53
CA SER A 233 -11.56 19.66 15.90
C SER A 233 -10.98 18.43 16.62
N THR A 234 -10.45 17.45 15.89
CA THR A 234 -9.94 16.17 16.41
C THR A 234 -8.42 16.03 16.31
N GLY A 235 -7.70 17.06 15.90
CA GLY A 235 -6.24 17.04 15.73
C GLY A 235 -5.79 17.78 14.48
N SER A 236 -4.68 17.37 13.88
CA SER A 236 -4.16 17.97 12.66
C SER A 236 -3.99 16.95 11.54
N ILE A 237 -4.30 17.34 10.31
CA ILE A 237 -4.03 16.56 9.09
C ILE A 237 -2.74 17.12 8.46
N PRO A 238 -1.71 16.30 8.18
CA PRO A 238 -0.50 16.76 7.51
C PRO A 238 -0.79 17.43 6.15
N GLY A 239 -0.05 18.48 5.81
CA GLY A 239 -0.08 19.04 4.46
C GLY A 239 0.55 18.07 3.46
N LEU A 240 0.01 17.92 2.25
CA LEU A 240 0.53 16.93 1.29
C LEU A 240 1.99 17.18 0.92
N LYS A 241 2.34 18.43 0.57
CA LYS A 241 3.71 18.81 0.18
C LYS A 241 4.66 18.87 1.37
N GLU A 242 4.19 19.42 2.49
CA GLU A 242 4.95 19.41 3.75
C GLU A 242 5.33 17.98 4.16
N PHE A 243 4.35 17.07 4.21
CA PHE A 243 4.55 15.70 4.65
C PHE A 243 5.59 14.99 3.80
N ILE A 244 5.43 14.99 2.48
CA ILE A 244 6.31 14.21 1.60
C ILE A 244 7.73 14.75 1.57
N THR A 245 7.91 16.07 1.69
CA THR A 245 9.24 16.67 1.80
C THR A 245 9.93 16.22 3.08
N GLN A 246 9.31 16.43 4.24
CA GLN A 246 9.90 16.03 5.52
C GLN A 246 10.12 14.52 5.62
N ARG A 247 9.16 13.73 5.12
CA ARG A 247 9.24 12.27 5.13
C ARG A 247 10.38 11.79 4.23
N SER A 248 10.53 12.36 3.04
CA SER A 248 11.61 12.01 2.12
C SER A 248 12.99 12.33 2.72
N ASP A 249 13.14 13.50 3.35
CA ASP A 249 14.41 13.91 3.98
C ASP A 249 14.78 12.95 5.11
N PHE A 250 13.82 12.59 5.96
CA PHE A 250 14.05 11.62 7.02
C PHE A 250 14.47 10.25 6.48
N ILE A 251 13.74 9.70 5.50
CA ILE A 251 14.06 8.38 4.95
C ILE A 251 15.43 8.38 4.28
N ARG A 252 15.80 9.46 3.57
CA ARG A 252 17.15 9.60 3.00
C ARG A 252 18.22 9.55 4.08
N SER A 253 18.00 10.21 5.22
CA SER A 253 18.94 10.14 6.35
C SER A 253 19.06 8.72 6.93
N GLU A 254 17.97 7.96 6.96
CA GLU A 254 18.00 6.55 7.40
C GLU A 254 18.74 5.65 6.41
N LEU A 255 18.54 5.86 5.11
CA LEU A 255 19.23 5.12 4.06
C LEU A 255 20.74 5.40 4.05
N GLU A 256 21.15 6.66 4.22
CA GLU A 256 22.56 7.03 4.35
C GLU A 256 23.22 6.31 5.54
N ALA A 257 22.53 6.25 6.69
CA ALA A 257 23.02 5.53 7.87
C ALA A 257 23.08 4.01 7.63
N TYR A 258 22.06 3.44 6.98
CA TYR A 258 22.01 2.02 6.64
C TYR A 258 23.14 1.62 5.68
N ASP A 259 23.38 2.41 4.62
CA ASP A 259 24.46 2.18 3.67
C ASP A 259 25.85 2.23 4.33
N HIS A 260 26.03 3.05 5.36
CA HIS A 260 27.28 3.05 6.12
C HIS A 260 27.48 1.75 6.92
N GLU A 261 26.44 1.23 7.56
CA GLU A 261 26.49 -0.05 8.27
C GLU A 261 26.67 -1.23 7.31
N ASP A 262 25.94 -1.23 6.20
CA ASP A 262 26.06 -2.23 5.15
C ASP A 262 27.38 -2.11 4.41
N PHE A 263 27.97 -0.93 4.19
CA PHE A 263 29.30 -0.81 3.59
C PHE A 263 30.40 -1.36 4.53
N VAL A 264 30.27 -1.17 5.84
CA VAL A 264 31.15 -1.81 6.83
C VAL A 264 30.97 -3.33 6.84
N SER A 265 29.74 -3.83 6.65
CA SER A 265 29.45 -5.26 6.53
C SER A 265 29.91 -5.84 5.17
N ILE A 266 29.82 -5.06 4.09
CA ILE A 266 30.18 -5.40 2.71
C ILE A 266 31.68 -5.29 2.48
N LEU A 267 32.45 -4.47 3.19
CA LEU A 267 33.92 -4.60 3.22
C LEU A 267 34.35 -5.98 3.71
N ASN A 268 33.51 -6.66 4.49
CA ASN A 268 33.72 -8.05 4.89
C ASN A 268 33.11 -9.07 3.89
N PHE A 269 32.33 -8.64 2.88
CA PHE A 269 31.52 -9.54 2.04
C PHE A 269 31.59 -9.30 0.51
N SER A 270 32.24 -8.23 0.03
CA SER A 270 32.28 -7.82 -1.39
C SER A 270 33.26 -8.65 -2.22
N ASN A 271 32.88 -9.91 -2.45
CA ASN A 271 33.40 -10.71 -3.54
C ASN A 271 32.25 -11.56 -4.13
N ARG A 272 31.28 -10.91 -4.81
CA ARG A 272 30.52 -11.43 -5.99
C ARG A 272 29.23 -10.64 -6.38
N TYR A 273 29.33 -9.88 -7.49
CA TYR A 273 28.46 -9.68 -8.67
C TYR A 273 26.91 -9.49 -8.66
N PHE A 274 26.43 -8.92 -9.78
CA PHE A 274 25.29 -8.02 -9.99
C PHE A 274 24.39 -8.43 -11.21
N ASN A 275 23.10 -8.03 -11.18
CA ASN A 275 22.30 -7.27 -12.21
C ASN A 275 21.15 -7.86 -13.11
N ARG A 276 20.09 -6.99 -13.30
CA ARG A 276 19.03 -6.77 -14.37
C ARG A 276 17.61 -7.38 -14.19
N ASN A 277 16.45 -6.89 -14.73
CA ASN A 277 15.81 -5.65 -15.30
C ASN A 277 14.30 -5.95 -15.64
N PHE A 278 13.35 -4.98 -15.62
CA PHE A 278 11.88 -5.14 -15.86
C PHE A 278 11.28 -4.43 -17.11
N ARG A 279 10.04 -4.78 -17.53
CA ARG A 279 9.22 -4.15 -18.62
C ARG A 279 7.72 -3.98 -18.25
N GLN A 280 7.08 -2.93 -18.79
CA GLN A 280 5.68 -2.47 -18.55
C GLN A 280 4.64 -2.90 -19.62
N GLY A 281 3.33 -2.87 -19.28
CA GLY A 281 2.17 -3.05 -20.17
C GLY A 281 0.95 -2.16 -19.82
N LYS A 282 0.06 -1.90 -20.80
CA LYS A 282 -1.06 -0.92 -20.80
C LYS A 282 -2.45 -1.54 -20.56
N MET A 283 -3.40 -0.74 -20.06
CA MET A 283 -4.80 -1.07 -19.70
C MET A 283 -5.87 -0.75 -20.77
N GLY A 284 -7.02 -1.45 -20.70
CA GLY A 284 -8.26 -1.22 -21.46
C GLY A 284 -9.54 -1.13 -20.58
N LYS A 285 -10.63 -0.60 -21.16
CA LYS A 285 -11.91 -0.15 -20.53
C LYS A 285 -13.07 -1.16 -20.63
N ILE A 286 -14.03 -1.13 -19.67
CA ILE A 286 -15.43 -1.62 -19.79
C ILE A 286 -16.39 -0.69 -18.98
N VAL A 287 -17.65 -0.53 -19.45
CA VAL A 287 -18.69 0.48 -19.13
C VAL A 287 -19.90 -0.10 -18.36
N HIS A 288 -20.61 0.67 -17.50
CA HIS A 288 -22.05 0.48 -17.16
C HIS A 288 -22.81 1.75 -16.62
N ASN A 289 -23.76 2.25 -17.41
CA ASN A 289 -25.00 3.01 -17.12
C ASN A 289 -25.08 4.03 -15.95
N HIS A 290 -24.14 4.96 -15.85
CA HIS A 290 -24.34 6.30 -15.28
C HIS A 290 -23.65 7.34 -16.19
N LYS A 291 -24.15 8.59 -16.28
CA LYS A 291 -23.37 9.63 -16.99
C LYS A 291 -22.23 10.09 -16.10
N ILE A 292 -21.09 9.41 -16.19
CA ILE A 292 -19.85 9.78 -15.52
C ILE A 292 -19.11 10.73 -16.45
N PHE A 293 -18.81 11.92 -15.94
CA PHE A 293 -17.91 12.84 -16.62
C PHE A 293 -16.56 12.78 -15.93
N ASN A 294 -15.47 12.80 -16.70
CA ASN A 294 -14.20 13.13 -16.09
C ASN A 294 -14.21 14.61 -15.70
N VAL A 295 -13.26 14.96 -14.87
CA VAL A 295 -12.86 16.33 -14.50
C VAL A 295 -12.60 17.28 -15.67
N LEU A 296 -12.51 16.78 -16.92
CA LEU A 296 -12.44 17.61 -18.13
C LEU A 296 -13.82 17.79 -18.80
N GLY A 297 -14.90 17.38 -18.14
CA GLY A 297 -16.27 17.43 -18.64
C GLY A 297 -16.56 16.41 -19.75
N GLN A 298 -15.68 15.43 -19.98
CA GLN A 298 -15.87 14.42 -21.02
C GLN A 298 -16.63 13.23 -20.46
N SER A 299 -17.65 12.78 -21.18
CA SER A 299 -18.34 11.52 -20.85
C SER A 299 -17.33 10.38 -20.88
N ILE A 300 -17.17 9.68 -19.76
CA ILE A 300 -16.30 8.50 -19.65
C ILE A 300 -17.08 7.21 -19.96
N GLU A 301 -18.42 7.31 -19.98
CA GLU A 301 -19.40 6.31 -20.41
C GLU A 301 -20.16 6.76 -21.67
#